data_AF-A0A1B2DEE0-F1
#
_entry.id   AF-A0A1B2DEE0-F1
#
_cell.length_a   1.000
_cell.length_b   1.000
_cell.length_c   1.000
_cell.angle_alpha   90.00
_cell.angle_beta   90.00
_cell.angle_gamma   90.00
#
_symmetry.space_group_name_H-M   'P 1'
#
loop_
_entity.id
_entity.type
_entity.pdbx_description
1 polymer ?
#
loop_
_entity_poly.entity_id
_entity_poly.type
_entity_poly.pdbx_seq_one_letter_code
_entity_poly.pdbx_strand_id
1 'polypeptide(L)'
;MEQEVIALVCSTCKSLSEHVKMESEFFDIVGFENDVMEWSDYDNDVPPLDAPHWMWSDRPPEQGQVRTVKVCHPFHMVVGNPFWMLYTPVSSSLNGWDSHPEEIEHSSFVRCSIECVLEQDNFKAWLRVKVLEVWMIKDYNKRFPIRDGSNGYLEDFEMFGKPCIFNYQDWLFISAGAQGDLGVWGLVKRIDSQYHMLVYGDWGIHRNNAFGGNILLPKHQIEGWIEQAIHNERYQTVE
;
A
#
# COMPACT_ATOMS: atom_id res chain seq x y z
N MET A 1 -6.94 -30.39 11.89
CA MET A 1 -5.73 -29.99 11.16
C MET A 1 -5.40 -28.60 11.65
N GLU A 2 -4.21 -28.39 12.19
CA GLU A 2 -3.73 -27.04 12.49
C GLU A 2 -3.60 -26.29 11.15
N GLN A 3 -4.09 -25.05 11.11
CA GLN A 3 -3.92 -24.22 9.92
C GLN A 3 -2.46 -23.77 9.85
N GLU A 4 -1.83 -23.94 8.69
CA GLU A 4 -0.46 -23.47 8.47
C GLU A 4 -0.42 -21.94 8.56
N VAL A 5 0.54 -21.40 9.31
CA VAL A 5 0.70 -19.95 9.53
C VAL A 5 2.07 -19.52 9.02
N ILE A 6 2.08 -18.48 8.20
CA ILE A 6 3.28 -17.81 7.72
C ILE A 6 3.43 -16.53 8.52
N ALA A 7 4.40 -16.50 9.43
CA ALA A 7 4.71 -15.36 10.26
C ALA A 7 6.20 -15.03 10.14
N LEU A 8 6.52 -14.01 9.35
CA LEU A 8 7.90 -13.60 9.10
C LEU A 8 8.44 -12.74 10.23
N VAL A 9 9.76 -12.72 10.37
CA VAL A 9 10.48 -12.11 11.48
C VAL A 9 11.23 -10.87 10.98
N CYS A 10 11.26 -9.81 11.80
CA CYS A 10 12.07 -8.63 11.53
C CYS A 10 13.56 -9.01 11.43
N SER A 11 14.22 -8.66 10.33
CA SER A 11 15.65 -8.92 10.13
C SER A 11 16.52 -8.22 11.17
N THR A 12 16.09 -7.06 11.68
CA THR A 12 16.82 -6.22 12.63
C THR A 12 16.69 -6.70 14.08
N CYS A 13 15.48 -6.74 14.65
CA CYS A 13 15.27 -7.03 16.08
C CYS A 13 14.76 -8.44 16.38
N LYS A 14 14.49 -9.24 15.35
CA LYS A 14 13.95 -10.61 15.45
C LYS A 14 12.55 -10.72 16.06
N SER A 15 11.79 -9.62 16.12
CA SER A 15 10.37 -9.66 16.47
C SER A 15 9.53 -10.36 15.39
N LEU A 16 8.49 -11.06 15.81
CA LEU A 16 7.52 -11.66 14.89
C LEU A 16 6.59 -10.58 14.32
N SER A 17 6.21 -10.70 13.05
CA SER A 17 5.17 -9.85 12.46
C SER A 17 3.84 -10.03 13.18
N GLU A 18 3.13 -8.91 13.39
CA GLU A 18 1.74 -8.95 13.83
C GLU A 18 0.79 -9.05 12.63
N HIS A 19 -0.44 -9.48 12.88
CA HIS A 19 -1.49 -9.38 11.87
C HIS A 19 -1.82 -7.91 11.60
N VAL A 20 -2.01 -7.59 10.33
CA VAL A 20 -2.61 -6.32 9.93
C VAL A 20 -4.03 -6.23 10.50
N LYS A 21 -4.38 -5.08 11.07
CA LYS A 21 -5.67 -4.85 11.72
C LYS A 21 -6.31 -3.60 11.14
N MET A 22 -7.64 -3.63 11.04
CA MET A 22 -8.41 -2.42 10.75
C MET A 22 -8.40 -1.57 12.02
N GLU A 23 -7.68 -0.44 11.99
CA GLU A 23 -7.55 0.42 13.16
C GLU A 23 -8.61 1.53 13.21
N SER A 24 -9.47 1.61 12.18
CA SER A 24 -10.42 2.70 12.03
C SER A 24 -11.64 2.38 11.18
N GLU A 25 -12.75 3.02 11.54
CA GLU A 25 -14.03 2.93 10.84
C GLU A 25 -14.10 3.78 9.56
N PHE A 26 -13.08 4.62 9.31
CA PHE A 26 -13.04 5.47 8.13
C PHE A 26 -12.69 4.72 6.83
N PHE A 27 -12.11 3.53 6.95
CA PHE A 27 -11.68 2.71 5.84
C PHE A 27 -12.54 1.47 5.68
N ASP A 28 -12.61 0.98 4.44
CA ASP A 28 -13.33 -0.22 4.06
C ASP A 28 -12.38 -1.40 3.82
N ILE A 29 -11.11 -1.09 3.55
CA ILE A 29 -10.05 -2.07 3.30
C ILE A 29 -8.84 -1.74 4.16
N VAL A 30 -8.22 -2.78 4.70
CA VAL A 30 -6.86 -2.73 5.22
C VAL A 30 -6.08 -3.90 4.64
N GLY A 31 -4.86 -3.64 4.20
CA GLY A 31 -3.95 -4.63 3.65
C GLY A 31 -2.50 -4.23 3.83
N PHE A 32 -1.61 -5.04 3.29
CA PHE A 32 -0.19 -4.72 3.23
C PHE A 32 0.11 -3.73 2.10
N GLU A 33 1.10 -2.86 2.30
CA GLU A 33 1.67 -2.03 1.23
C GLU A 33 2.45 -2.90 0.22
N ASN A 34 2.73 -2.37 -0.97
CA ASN A 34 3.32 -3.12 -2.08
C ASN A 34 4.72 -3.68 -1.76
N ASP A 35 5.50 -3.02 -0.91
CA ASP A 35 6.86 -3.48 -0.57
C ASP A 35 6.88 -4.74 0.31
N VAL A 36 5.74 -5.12 0.89
CA VAL A 36 5.60 -6.37 1.66
C VAL A 36 5.47 -7.58 0.75
N MET A 37 4.85 -7.40 -0.44
CA MET A 37 4.46 -8.48 -1.34
C MET A 37 4.72 -8.11 -2.80
N GLU A 38 5.72 -8.74 -3.39
CA GLU A 38 6.19 -8.50 -4.75
C GLU A 38 5.64 -9.57 -5.70
N TRP A 39 5.10 -9.16 -6.84
CA TRP A 39 4.51 -10.06 -7.82
C TRP A 39 5.53 -10.63 -8.79
N SER A 40 5.40 -11.91 -9.11
CA SER A 40 6.28 -12.60 -10.05
C SER A 40 5.51 -13.45 -11.06
N ASP A 41 6.19 -13.75 -12.16
CA ASP A 41 5.70 -14.59 -13.26
C ASP A 41 6.26 -16.02 -13.22
N TYR A 42 6.95 -16.40 -12.15
CA TYR A 42 7.34 -17.79 -11.93
C TYR A 42 6.13 -18.70 -11.67
N ASP A 43 6.23 -19.95 -12.11
CA ASP A 43 5.22 -20.98 -11.84
C ASP A 43 5.50 -21.70 -10.51
N ASN A 44 5.94 -22.97 -10.56
CA ASN A 44 6.32 -23.76 -9.37
C ASN A 44 7.81 -23.60 -9.02
N ASP A 45 8.64 -23.36 -10.02
CA ASP A 45 10.08 -23.29 -9.86
C ASP A 45 10.50 -21.84 -9.62
N VAL A 46 10.74 -21.53 -8.34
CA VAL A 46 11.16 -20.20 -7.87
C VAL A 46 12.67 -20.18 -7.61
N PRO A 47 13.33 -19.02 -7.76
CA PRO A 47 14.73 -18.89 -7.38
C PRO A 47 14.88 -18.93 -5.85
N PRO A 48 16.07 -19.28 -5.33
CA PRO A 48 16.37 -19.22 -3.90
C PRO A 48 15.99 -17.87 -3.28
N LEU A 49 15.57 -17.86 -2.02
CA LEU A 49 15.11 -16.65 -1.32
C LEU A 49 16.15 -15.51 -1.30
N ASP A 50 17.45 -15.86 -1.28
CA ASP A 50 18.60 -14.95 -1.24
C ASP A 50 19.10 -14.52 -2.64
N ALA A 51 18.43 -14.95 -3.72
CA ALA A 51 18.77 -14.51 -5.06
C ALA A 51 18.74 -12.97 -5.16
N PRO A 52 19.80 -12.33 -5.68
CA PRO A 52 19.90 -10.86 -5.72
C PRO A 52 18.93 -10.23 -6.72
N HIS A 53 18.50 -11.01 -7.72
CA HIS A 53 17.58 -10.60 -8.75
C HIS A 53 16.59 -11.71 -9.02
N TRP A 54 15.33 -11.34 -9.28
CA TRP A 54 14.27 -12.24 -9.69
C TRP A 54 13.37 -11.54 -10.71
N MET A 55 12.54 -12.32 -11.39
CA MET A 55 11.60 -11.81 -12.37
C MET A 55 10.42 -11.14 -11.67
N TRP A 56 10.31 -9.82 -11.84
CA TRP A 56 9.15 -9.05 -11.46
C TRP A 56 8.06 -9.21 -12.51
N SER A 57 6.82 -9.24 -12.08
CA SER A 57 5.67 -9.18 -12.98
C SER A 57 5.30 -7.72 -13.28
N ASP A 58 5.19 -7.38 -14.56
CA ASP A 58 4.53 -6.16 -15.02
C ASP A 58 3.02 -6.34 -15.27
N ARG A 59 2.53 -7.58 -15.18
CA ARG A 59 1.13 -7.95 -15.47
C ARG A 59 0.23 -7.71 -14.26
N PRO A 60 -0.78 -6.82 -14.36
CA PRO A 60 -1.74 -6.61 -13.29
C PRO A 60 -2.42 -7.92 -12.85
N PRO A 61 -2.61 -8.15 -11.55
CA PRO A 61 -3.37 -9.29 -11.05
C PRO A 61 -4.82 -9.22 -11.53
N GLU A 62 -5.36 -10.36 -11.98
CA GLU A 62 -6.78 -10.45 -12.35
C GLU A 62 -7.52 -11.44 -11.44
N GLN A 63 -8.80 -11.18 -11.20
CA GLN A 63 -9.65 -12.04 -10.39
C GLN A 63 -9.67 -13.48 -10.92
N GLY A 64 -9.48 -14.45 -10.01
CA GLY A 64 -9.46 -15.87 -10.31
C GLY A 64 -8.10 -16.41 -10.76
N GLN A 65 -7.12 -15.54 -11.03
CA GLN A 65 -5.76 -15.98 -11.35
C GLN A 65 -5.07 -16.58 -10.12
N VAL A 66 -4.12 -17.47 -10.41
CA VAL A 66 -3.15 -17.96 -9.44
C VAL A 66 -1.81 -17.34 -9.81
N ARG A 67 -1.15 -16.73 -8.83
CA ARG A 67 0.09 -15.97 -9.03
C ARG A 67 1.13 -16.36 -7.99
N THR A 68 2.39 -16.21 -8.36
CA THR A 68 3.52 -16.39 -7.46
C THR A 68 3.96 -15.03 -6.93
N VAL A 69 4.19 -14.94 -5.63
CA VAL A 69 4.62 -13.71 -4.96
C VAL A 69 5.76 -13.98 -4.01
N LYS A 70 6.64 -12.99 -3.86
CA LYS A 70 7.63 -12.95 -2.80
C LYS A 70 7.10 -12.08 -1.69
N VAL A 71 7.15 -12.56 -0.45
CA VAL A 71 6.76 -11.76 0.72
C VAL A 71 7.92 -11.59 1.68
N CYS A 72 7.93 -10.47 2.40
CA CYS A 72 8.91 -10.18 3.43
C CYS A 72 8.25 -9.57 4.67
N HIS A 73 9.00 -9.43 5.76
CA HIS A 73 8.50 -8.76 6.96
C HIS A 73 8.11 -7.29 6.66
N PRO A 74 6.98 -6.78 7.17
CA PRO A 74 6.01 -7.46 8.05
C PRO A 74 4.97 -8.30 7.28
N PHE A 75 4.89 -9.60 7.56
CA PHE A 75 3.87 -10.48 6.98
C PHE A 75 3.45 -11.56 7.97
N HIS A 76 2.16 -11.61 8.28
CA HIS A 76 1.56 -12.61 9.16
C HIS A 76 0.19 -13.03 8.62
N MET A 77 0.15 -14.21 7.99
CA MET A 77 -1.06 -14.74 7.40
C MET A 77 -1.24 -16.23 7.67
N VAL A 78 -2.49 -16.66 7.76
CA VAL A 78 -2.87 -18.07 7.84
C VAL A 78 -3.16 -18.56 6.41
N VAL A 79 -2.62 -19.71 6.04
CA VAL A 79 -2.83 -20.30 4.71
C VAL A 79 -4.33 -20.54 4.48
N GLY A 80 -4.80 -20.19 3.28
CA GLY A 80 -6.22 -20.22 2.91
C GLY A 80 -7.07 -19.05 3.39
N ASN A 81 -6.63 -18.27 4.40
CA ASN A 81 -7.39 -17.10 4.84
C ASN A 81 -7.23 -15.93 3.85
N PRO A 82 -8.32 -15.21 3.53
CA PRO A 82 -8.23 -14.02 2.69
C PRO A 82 -7.49 -12.86 3.37
N PHE A 83 -6.73 -12.10 2.58
CA PHE A 83 -6.13 -10.84 2.96
C PHE A 83 -6.09 -9.87 1.78
N TRP A 84 -5.86 -8.60 2.07
CA TRP A 84 -5.69 -7.56 1.06
C TRP A 84 -4.24 -7.11 0.99
N MET A 85 -3.84 -6.64 -0.18
CA MET A 85 -2.57 -5.96 -0.41
C MET A 85 -2.72 -4.89 -1.49
N LEU A 86 -1.95 -3.82 -1.39
CA LEU A 86 -1.90 -2.74 -2.38
C LEU A 86 -1.00 -3.14 -3.54
N TYR A 87 -1.58 -3.34 -4.73
CA TYR A 87 -0.84 -3.55 -5.96
C TYR A 87 -0.56 -2.20 -6.62
N THR A 88 0.72 -1.94 -6.84
CA THR A 88 1.23 -0.90 -7.72
C THR A 88 1.89 -1.56 -8.94
N PRO A 89 1.74 -1.00 -10.16
CA PRO A 89 2.51 -1.47 -11.30
C PRO A 89 4.02 -1.30 -11.07
N VAL A 90 4.82 -2.01 -11.88
CA VAL A 90 6.25 -2.25 -11.58
C VAL A 90 7.06 -0.96 -11.41
N SER A 91 6.78 0.09 -12.18
CA SER A 91 7.59 1.31 -12.15
C SER A 91 7.36 2.07 -10.84
N SER A 92 6.12 2.20 -10.40
CA SER A 92 5.71 2.78 -9.12
C SER A 92 6.10 1.89 -7.96
N SER A 93 6.06 0.56 -8.11
CA SER A 93 6.52 -0.33 -7.06
C SER A 93 8.02 -0.19 -6.78
N LEU A 94 8.81 0.27 -7.75
CA LEU A 94 10.26 0.43 -7.60
C LEU A 94 10.66 1.87 -7.24
N ASN A 95 9.95 2.87 -7.78
CA ASN A 95 10.35 4.29 -7.66
C ASN A 95 9.26 5.20 -7.08
N GLY A 96 8.12 4.66 -6.68
CA GLY A 96 6.99 5.41 -6.13
C GLY A 96 6.12 6.09 -7.19
N TRP A 97 4.90 6.45 -6.80
CA TRP A 97 3.98 7.25 -7.64
C TRP A 97 4.45 8.68 -7.84
N ASP A 98 5.36 9.20 -7.00
CA ASP A 98 6.00 10.49 -7.20
C ASP A 98 6.91 10.51 -8.45
N SER A 99 7.45 9.34 -8.83
CA SER A 99 8.23 9.17 -10.08
C SER A 99 7.39 8.68 -11.26
N HIS A 100 6.35 7.88 -11.00
CA HIS A 100 5.47 7.27 -12.02
C HIS A 100 3.98 7.50 -11.72
N PRO A 101 3.50 8.76 -11.67
CA PRO A 101 2.13 9.05 -11.26
C PRO A 101 1.07 8.57 -12.26
N GLU A 102 1.43 8.33 -13.51
CA GLU A 102 0.56 7.75 -14.54
C GLU A 102 0.02 6.36 -14.15
N GLU A 103 0.71 5.65 -13.25
CA GLU A 103 0.34 4.31 -12.79
C GLU A 103 -0.63 4.32 -11.58
N ILE A 104 -0.95 5.48 -11.01
CA ILE A 104 -1.94 5.63 -9.93
C ILE A 104 -3.29 5.02 -10.35
N GLU A 105 -3.76 5.34 -11.55
CA GLU A 105 -5.05 4.87 -12.11
C GLU A 105 -5.05 3.37 -12.48
N HIS A 106 -3.87 2.74 -12.48
CA HIS A 106 -3.64 1.32 -12.72
C HIS A 106 -3.40 0.52 -11.42
N SER A 107 -3.32 1.22 -10.29
CA SER A 107 -3.10 0.62 -8.98
C SER A 107 -4.42 0.15 -8.35
N SER A 108 -4.34 -0.87 -7.51
CA SER A 108 -5.54 -1.54 -6.96
C SER A 108 -5.27 -2.17 -5.61
N PHE A 109 -6.30 -2.39 -4.81
CA PHE A 109 -6.22 -3.39 -3.74
C PHE A 109 -6.61 -4.74 -4.29
N VAL A 110 -5.78 -5.73 -3.99
CA VAL A 110 -5.96 -7.11 -4.44
C VAL A 110 -6.22 -7.97 -3.23
N ARG A 111 -7.40 -8.60 -3.20
CA ARG A 111 -7.74 -9.60 -2.20
C ARG A 111 -7.23 -10.95 -2.67
N CYS A 112 -6.46 -11.62 -1.84
CA CYS A 112 -5.90 -12.92 -2.18
C CYS A 112 -5.95 -13.89 -0.99
N SER A 113 -5.71 -15.17 -1.27
CA SER A 113 -5.54 -16.21 -0.27
C SER A 113 -4.35 -17.07 -0.64
N ILE A 114 -3.55 -17.48 0.34
CA ILE A 114 -2.38 -18.34 0.11
C ILE A 114 -2.87 -19.75 -0.19
N GLU A 115 -2.46 -20.30 -1.34
CA GLU A 115 -2.75 -21.69 -1.73
C GLU A 115 -1.68 -22.64 -1.21
N CYS A 116 -0.40 -22.27 -1.35
CA CYS A 116 0.72 -23.02 -0.79
C CYS A 116 1.97 -22.17 -0.63
N VAL A 117 2.88 -22.66 0.21
CA VAL A 117 4.26 -22.16 0.35
C VAL A 117 5.14 -22.90 -0.65
N LEU A 118 5.89 -22.16 -1.47
CA LEU A 118 6.86 -22.72 -2.43
C LEU A 118 8.25 -22.85 -1.80
N GLU A 119 8.67 -21.81 -1.08
CA GLU A 119 9.92 -21.76 -0.32
C GLU A 119 9.77 -20.76 0.83
N GLN A 120 10.38 -21.01 2.00
CA GLN A 120 10.28 -20.12 3.16
C GLN A 120 11.50 -20.23 4.06
N ASP A 121 11.94 -19.10 4.59
CA ASP A 121 12.82 -18.99 5.76
C ASP A 121 12.16 -18.12 6.85
N ASN A 122 12.94 -17.65 7.82
CA ASN A 122 12.41 -16.80 8.90
C ASN A 122 12.06 -15.37 8.45
N PHE A 123 12.55 -14.90 7.31
CA PHE A 123 12.51 -13.49 6.90
C PHE A 123 11.68 -13.25 5.64
N LYS A 124 11.59 -14.25 4.77
CA LYS A 124 10.96 -14.17 3.44
C LYS A 124 10.30 -15.50 3.08
N ALA A 125 9.34 -15.42 2.16
CA ALA A 125 8.75 -16.61 1.55
C ALA A 125 8.39 -16.37 0.08
N TRP A 126 8.51 -17.41 -0.72
CA TRP A 126 7.83 -17.53 -2.00
C TRP A 126 6.51 -18.25 -1.79
N LEU A 127 5.42 -17.60 -2.19
CA LEU A 127 4.07 -18.10 -2.00
C LEU A 127 3.36 -18.20 -3.35
N ARG A 128 2.47 -19.19 -3.44
CA ARG A 128 1.41 -19.19 -4.45
C ARG A 128 0.14 -18.65 -3.83
N VAL A 129 -0.45 -17.65 -4.47
CA VAL A 129 -1.69 -17.01 -4.03
C VAL A 129 -2.75 -17.10 -5.11
N LYS A 130 -3.99 -17.26 -4.68
CA LYS A 130 -5.17 -17.10 -5.52
C LYS A 130 -5.69 -15.69 -5.38
N VAL A 131 -5.90 -15.01 -6.51
CA VAL A 131 -6.54 -13.70 -6.57
C VAL A 131 -8.05 -13.89 -6.46
N LEU A 132 -8.64 -13.33 -5.41
CA LEU A 132 -10.06 -13.45 -5.11
C LEU A 132 -10.85 -12.26 -5.64
N GLU A 133 -10.35 -11.04 -5.45
CA GLU A 133 -10.99 -9.78 -5.85
C GLU A 133 -9.91 -8.75 -6.21
N VAL A 134 -10.20 -7.86 -7.17
CA VAL A 134 -9.31 -6.76 -7.58
C VAL A 134 -10.11 -5.48 -7.65
N TRP A 135 -9.80 -4.51 -6.79
CA TRP A 135 -10.51 -3.24 -6.71
C TRP A 135 -9.59 -2.08 -7.05
N MET A 136 -9.82 -1.47 -8.22
CA MET A 136 -9.04 -0.35 -8.72
C MET A 136 -9.26 0.90 -7.86
N ILE A 137 -8.19 1.60 -7.51
CA ILE A 137 -8.25 2.80 -6.65
C ILE A 137 -9.11 3.89 -7.29
N LYS A 138 -9.02 4.06 -8.61
CA LYS A 138 -9.76 5.08 -9.35
C LYS A 138 -11.28 5.02 -9.21
N ASP A 139 -11.81 3.86 -8.83
CA ASP A 139 -13.25 3.62 -8.68
C ASP A 139 -13.73 3.78 -7.23
N TYR A 140 -12.83 4.09 -6.29
CA TYR A 140 -13.16 4.12 -4.85
C TYR A 140 -14.17 5.20 -4.49
N ASN A 141 -14.10 6.36 -5.14
CA ASN A 141 -15.06 7.45 -4.94
C ASN A 141 -16.50 7.05 -5.30
N LYS A 142 -16.67 6.05 -6.17
CA LYS A 142 -17.99 5.50 -6.56
C LYS A 142 -18.36 4.26 -5.74
N ARG A 143 -17.36 3.50 -5.30
CA ARG A 143 -17.54 2.22 -4.58
C ARG A 143 -17.83 2.42 -3.09
N PHE A 144 -17.15 3.36 -2.44
CA PHE A 144 -17.25 3.58 -1.00
C PHE A 144 -18.05 4.83 -0.65
N PRO A 145 -18.83 4.78 0.44
CA PRO A 145 -19.53 5.96 0.93
C PRO A 145 -18.51 7.03 1.34
N ILE A 146 -18.85 8.29 1.11
CA ILE A 146 -18.05 9.42 1.57
C ILE A 146 -18.16 9.48 3.10
N ARG A 147 -17.01 9.53 3.79
CA ARG A 147 -16.92 9.78 5.23
C ARG A 147 -16.23 11.11 5.49
N ASP A 148 -16.66 11.81 6.55
CA ASP A 148 -16.07 13.09 6.94
C ASP A 148 -14.71 12.85 7.63
N GLY A 149 -13.64 13.34 7.01
CA GLY A 149 -12.27 13.23 7.51
C GLY A 149 -11.84 14.38 8.42
N SER A 150 -12.77 15.20 8.92
CA SER A 150 -12.46 16.33 9.79
C SER A 150 -11.79 15.95 11.12
N ASN A 151 -11.92 14.70 11.57
CA ASN A 151 -11.29 14.17 12.79
C ASN A 151 -10.50 12.89 12.47
N GLY A 152 -9.24 12.77 12.90
CA GLY A 152 -8.53 11.49 13.04
C GLY A 152 -7.28 11.28 12.18
N TYR A 153 -7.30 11.55 10.87
CA TYR A 153 -6.17 11.17 9.99
C TYR A 153 -5.21 12.28 9.61
N LEU A 154 -5.62 13.53 9.78
CA LEU A 154 -4.78 14.67 9.44
C LEU A 154 -3.75 14.91 10.56
N GLU A 155 -4.04 14.45 11.78
CA GLU A 155 -3.16 14.54 12.95
C GLU A 155 -1.83 13.81 12.73
N ASP A 156 -1.83 12.66 12.06
CA ASP A 156 -0.60 11.92 11.77
C ASP A 156 0.31 12.71 10.82
N PHE A 157 -0.25 13.32 9.76
CA PHE A 157 0.51 14.20 8.86
C PHE A 157 1.03 15.45 9.60
N GLU A 158 0.23 16.03 10.49
CA GLU A 158 0.64 17.17 11.32
C GLU A 158 1.78 16.80 12.28
N MET A 159 1.75 15.59 12.84
CA MET A 159 2.77 15.08 13.76
C MET A 159 4.16 15.03 13.11
N PHE A 160 4.26 14.54 11.88
CA PHE A 160 5.54 14.49 11.16
C PHE A 160 5.99 15.85 10.63
N GLY A 161 5.03 16.76 10.39
CA GLY A 161 5.27 18.14 10.01
C GLY A 161 5.81 18.30 8.58
N LYS A 162 5.40 19.40 7.93
CA LYS A 162 5.80 19.78 6.56
C LYS A 162 5.66 18.62 5.55
N PRO A 163 4.46 18.30 5.06
CA PRO A 163 4.30 17.25 4.05
C PRO A 163 5.06 17.58 2.75
N CYS A 164 5.57 16.56 2.07
CA CYS A 164 5.87 16.60 0.65
C CYS A 164 4.57 16.36 -0.13
N ILE A 165 4.37 17.12 -1.21
CA ILE A 165 3.18 16.98 -2.04
C ILE A 165 3.60 16.90 -3.51
N PHE A 166 3.17 15.83 -4.17
CA PHE A 166 3.29 15.65 -5.60
C PHE A 166 1.92 15.75 -6.23
N ASN A 167 1.78 16.65 -7.20
CA ASN A 167 0.53 16.92 -7.90
C ASN A 167 0.62 16.40 -9.33
N TYR A 168 -0.31 15.53 -9.71
CA TYR A 168 -0.44 14.99 -11.06
C TYR A 168 -1.91 15.00 -11.48
N GLN A 169 -2.26 15.83 -12.46
CA GLN A 169 -3.65 16.02 -12.89
C GLN A 169 -4.58 16.32 -11.69
N ASP A 170 -5.59 15.47 -11.46
CA ASP A 170 -6.52 15.55 -10.34
C ASP A 170 -6.04 14.78 -9.09
N TRP A 171 -4.81 14.25 -9.08
CA TRP A 171 -4.25 13.51 -7.97
C TRP A 171 -3.22 14.31 -7.19
N LEU A 172 -3.23 14.11 -5.87
CA LEU A 172 -2.19 14.53 -4.95
C LEU A 172 -1.67 13.30 -4.22
N PHE A 173 -0.37 13.06 -4.32
CA PHE A 173 0.34 12.15 -3.42
C PHE A 173 0.99 12.99 -2.34
N ILE A 174 0.58 12.77 -1.09
CA ILE A 174 1.02 13.50 0.09
C ILE A 174 1.82 12.53 0.94
N SER A 175 3.04 12.88 1.33
CA SER A 175 3.85 12.06 2.24
C SER A 175 4.49 12.90 3.34
N ALA A 176 4.51 12.36 4.55
CA ALA A 176 5.15 12.98 5.70
C ALA A 176 5.77 11.89 6.58
N GLY A 177 6.98 12.12 7.07
CA GLY A 177 7.68 11.11 7.86
C GLY A 177 8.93 11.65 8.53
N ALA A 178 9.44 10.87 9.48
CA ALA A 178 10.67 11.15 10.21
C ALA A 178 11.83 10.35 9.61
N GLN A 179 12.66 11.01 8.80
CA GLN A 179 13.96 10.50 8.32
C GLN A 179 13.93 9.10 7.66
N GLY A 180 12.79 8.67 7.10
CA GLY A 180 12.62 7.40 6.39
C GLY A 180 12.20 6.21 7.26
N ASP A 181 12.31 6.30 8.59
CA ASP A 181 12.09 5.16 9.50
C ASP A 181 10.62 4.94 9.87
N LEU A 182 9.82 6.01 9.81
CA LEU A 182 8.42 6.03 10.19
C LEU A 182 7.74 7.18 9.45
N GLY A 183 6.55 6.94 8.93
CA GLY A 183 5.76 8.00 8.32
C GLY A 183 4.42 7.52 7.81
N VAL A 184 3.75 8.44 7.14
CA VAL A 184 2.43 8.26 6.57
C VAL A 184 2.35 8.90 5.19
N TRP A 185 1.52 8.32 4.34
CA TRP A 185 1.25 8.86 3.02
C TRP A 185 -0.24 8.77 2.70
N GLY A 186 -0.68 9.62 1.77
CA GLY A 186 -2.08 9.73 1.37
C GLY A 186 -2.17 9.98 -0.12
N LEU A 187 -3.02 9.19 -0.77
CA LEU A 187 -3.40 9.38 -2.16
C LEU A 187 -4.77 10.03 -2.22
N VAL A 188 -4.77 11.30 -2.62
CA VAL A 188 -5.94 12.18 -2.61
C VAL A 188 -6.34 12.50 -4.04
N LYS A 189 -7.62 12.31 -4.37
CA LYS A 189 -8.21 12.71 -5.65
C LYS A 189 -9.04 13.98 -5.49
N ARG A 190 -8.89 14.92 -6.41
CA ARG A 190 -9.72 16.12 -6.52
C ARG A 190 -10.95 15.79 -7.36
N ILE A 191 -12.13 15.98 -6.79
CA ILE A 191 -13.41 15.67 -7.43
C ILE A 191 -14.36 16.81 -7.12
N ASP A 192 -14.90 17.48 -8.14
CA ASP A 192 -15.81 18.62 -7.98
C ASP A 192 -15.28 19.70 -7.01
N SER A 193 -13.97 19.99 -7.05
CA SER A 193 -13.25 20.91 -6.16
C SER A 193 -13.15 20.49 -4.68
N GLN A 194 -13.48 19.24 -4.37
CA GLN A 194 -13.30 18.61 -3.07
C GLN A 194 -12.10 17.65 -3.09
N TYR A 195 -11.50 17.42 -1.94
CA TYR A 195 -10.34 16.55 -1.77
C TYR A 195 -10.78 15.24 -1.12
N HIS A 196 -10.64 14.13 -1.83
CA HIS A 196 -11.01 12.80 -1.37
C HIS A 196 -9.76 11.95 -1.16
N MET A 197 -9.43 11.60 0.08
CA MET A 197 -8.40 10.60 0.36
C MET A 197 -8.99 9.22 0.06
N LEU A 198 -8.42 8.56 -0.94
CA LEU A 198 -8.87 7.24 -1.39
C LEU A 198 -7.99 6.13 -0.84
N VAL A 199 -6.71 6.42 -0.64
CA VAL A 199 -5.76 5.51 0.01
C VAL A 199 -4.94 6.27 1.04
N TYR A 200 -4.71 5.63 2.17
CA TYR A 200 -3.81 6.07 3.22
C TYR A 200 -2.83 4.94 3.51
N GLY A 201 -1.58 5.25 3.77
CA GLY A 201 -0.61 4.24 4.21
C GLY A 201 0.19 4.73 5.40
N ASP A 202 0.60 3.77 6.22
CA ASP A 202 1.56 3.97 7.29
C ASP A 202 2.71 2.97 7.13
N TRP A 203 3.91 3.45 7.41
CA TRP A 203 5.09 2.60 7.42
C TRP A 203 5.91 2.83 8.67
N GLY A 204 6.57 1.78 9.12
CA GLY A 204 7.56 1.80 10.17
C GLY A 204 8.31 0.49 10.22
N ILE A 205 9.19 0.32 11.21
CA ILE A 205 10.05 -0.88 11.31
C ILE A 205 9.25 -2.20 11.33
N HIS A 206 8.02 -2.18 11.87
CA HIS A 206 7.19 -3.37 12.07
C HIS A 206 5.80 -3.29 11.43
N ARG A 207 5.56 -2.27 10.60
CA ARG A 207 4.28 -2.08 9.91
C ARG A 207 4.52 -1.49 8.54
N ASN A 208 3.75 -1.94 7.57
CA ASN A 208 3.75 -1.37 6.23
C ASN A 208 2.38 -1.64 5.64
N ASN A 209 1.43 -0.77 6.00
CA ASN A 209 0.01 -1.00 5.80
C ASN A 209 -0.55 0.01 4.82
N ALA A 210 -1.53 -0.43 4.04
CA ALA A 210 -2.32 0.42 3.18
C ALA A 210 -3.80 0.25 3.52
N PHE A 211 -4.52 1.36 3.54
CA PHE A 211 -5.93 1.45 3.87
C PHE A 211 -6.70 2.09 2.72
N GLY A 212 -7.80 1.46 2.31
CA GLY A 212 -8.64 1.92 1.21
C GLY A 212 -9.99 2.44 1.70
N GLY A 213 -10.44 3.57 1.15
CA GLY A 213 -11.72 4.17 1.51
C GLY A 213 -12.09 5.36 0.64
N ASN A 214 -12.96 6.23 1.16
CA ASN A 214 -13.36 7.49 0.52
C ASN A 214 -13.62 8.56 1.58
N ILE A 215 -12.57 9.28 1.95
CA ILE A 215 -12.60 10.24 3.06
C ILE A 215 -12.56 11.66 2.48
N LEU A 216 -13.57 12.45 2.77
CA LEU A 216 -13.63 13.87 2.40
C LEU A 216 -12.74 14.67 3.36
N LEU A 217 -11.69 15.27 2.82
CA LEU A 217 -10.74 16.06 3.59
C LEU A 217 -11.19 17.53 3.71
N PRO A 218 -10.99 18.19 4.87
CA PRO A 218 -11.27 19.60 5.03
C PRO A 218 -10.41 20.45 4.08
N LYS A 219 -11.08 21.13 3.16
CA LYS A 219 -10.44 21.93 2.10
C LYS A 219 -9.37 22.89 2.61
N HIS A 220 -9.67 23.64 3.68
CA HIS A 220 -8.76 24.62 4.26
C HIS A 220 -7.44 24.02 4.77
N GLN A 221 -7.46 22.77 5.25
CA GLN A 221 -6.26 22.11 5.75
C GLN A 221 -5.36 21.67 4.60
N ILE A 222 -5.95 21.05 3.57
CA ILE A 222 -5.21 20.60 2.39
C ILE A 222 -4.64 21.77 1.61
N GLU A 223 -5.40 22.86 1.44
CA GLU A 223 -4.89 24.09 0.83
C GLU A 223 -3.76 24.71 1.67
N GLY A 224 -3.88 24.73 2.99
CA GLY A 224 -2.80 25.18 3.89
C GLY A 224 -1.53 24.33 3.77
N TRP A 225 -1.65 23.01 3.63
CA TRP A 225 -0.51 22.12 3.39
C TRP A 225 0.12 22.35 2.01
N ILE A 226 -0.68 22.59 0.98
CA ILE A 226 -0.18 22.94 -0.35
C ILE A 226 0.61 24.25 -0.28
N GLU A 227 0.07 25.30 0.34
CA GLU A 227 0.77 26.58 0.52
C GLU A 227 2.08 26.40 1.30
N GLN A 228 2.05 25.62 2.38
CA GLN A 228 3.25 25.31 3.16
C GLN A 228 4.28 24.54 2.34
N ALA A 229 3.86 23.52 1.58
CA ALA A 229 4.74 22.72 0.75
C ALA A 229 5.40 23.56 -0.34
N ILE A 230 4.64 24.45 -1.00
CA ILE A 230 5.16 25.41 -1.98
C ILE A 230 6.22 26.32 -1.33
N HIS A 231 5.91 26.91 -0.18
CA HIS A 231 6.82 27.81 0.52
C HIS A 231 8.13 27.14 0.95
N ASN A 232 8.09 25.83 1.25
CA ASN A 232 9.25 25.06 1.68
C ASN A 232 9.94 24.29 0.54
N GLU A 233 9.60 24.55 -0.73
CA GLU A 233 10.15 23.83 -1.91
C GLU A 233 9.91 22.31 -1.86
N ARG A 234 8.78 21.88 -1.27
CA ARG A 234 8.35 20.48 -1.12
C ARG A 234 7.06 20.17 -1.90
N TYR A 235 6.68 21.06 -2.81
CA TYR A 235 5.58 20.85 -3.75
C TYR A 235 6.13 20.66 -5.15
N GLN A 236 5.73 19.59 -5.82
CA GLN A 236 6.12 19.31 -7.20
C GLN A 236 4.87 19.05 -8.04
N THR A 237 4.87 19.56 -9.27
CA THR A 237 3.86 19.21 -10.28
C THR A 237 4.53 18.34 -11.33
N VAL A 238 3.96 17.17 -11.57
CA VAL A 238 4.39 16.22 -12.60
C VAL A 238 3.40 16.35 -13.76
N GLU A 239 3.91 16.48 -14.98
CA GLU A 239 3.11 16.59 -16.21
C GLU A 239 2.71 15.23 -16.77
#